data_AF-A0A328C578-F1
#
_entry.id   AF-A0A328C578-F1
#
_cell.length_a   1.000
_cell.length_b   1.000
_cell.length_c   1.000
_cell.angle_alpha   90.00
_cell.angle_beta   90.00
_cell.angle_gamma   90.00
#
_symmetry.space_group_name_H-M   'P 1'
#
loop_
_entity.id
_entity.type
_entity.pdbx_description
1 polymer ?
#
loop_
_entity_poly.entity_id
_entity_poly.type
_entity_poly.pdbx_seq_one_letter_code
_entity_poly.pdbx_strand_id
1 'polypeptide(L)'
;MKRPPAARFSPIVTAMMVLASLFFSTSASAQSRGFDVRLDTLQVERDRGQLFITYQVDSRDWRALQRANIQPRLNVYLPEGRNRSFEFVQALRLDSPRGQATLNVGRRANASHIELRMVGTQGRNTITTIRTGRLRPAQTLRLPIRELDRPNRPDRPNRPDRPNRPDRPNRPNRPDRPNRPDRPHRPGNPSPDDRCNRDHHHDSSCSGGHNDHHHDHHGPNCGCDDWDHDRPNRPNRPNRPGANRAEIINACGEHSRFSSGVSRCVELASEIRPRNAVATIKACGEATTFSGDFEHCLSTAADFRTRPAPAIRACDQATTFSSDFRSCVSTAATFRSAPAPVIRACGNSTRFSSDFQRCLDASGA
;
A
#
# COMPACT_ATOMS: atom_id res chain seq x y z
N MET A 1 -1.77 -0.69 -79.75
CA MET A 1 -0.37 -0.91 -79.30
C MET A 1 0.35 0.44 -79.18
N LYS A 2 1.31 0.52 -78.24
CA LYS A 2 2.25 1.63 -77.93
C LYS A 2 1.81 2.66 -76.88
N ARG A 3 2.28 2.40 -75.64
CA ARG A 3 2.59 3.42 -74.63
C ARG A 3 3.86 4.19 -75.02
N PRO A 4 3.99 5.45 -74.59
CA PRO A 4 5.28 6.05 -74.23
C PRO A 4 5.30 6.50 -72.74
N PRO A 5 6.47 6.88 -72.16
CA PRO A 5 6.94 6.28 -70.91
C PRO A 5 6.97 7.20 -69.67
N ALA A 6 7.33 6.56 -68.56
CA ALA A 6 7.55 7.14 -67.23
C ALA A 6 8.62 8.25 -67.20
N ALA A 7 8.29 9.34 -66.51
CA ALA A 7 9.23 10.40 -66.16
C ALA A 7 9.91 10.11 -64.81
N ARG A 8 11.22 10.41 -64.79
CA ARG A 8 12.22 10.06 -63.79
C ARG A 8 12.18 10.98 -62.55
N PHE A 9 12.66 10.42 -61.44
CA PHE A 9 12.95 11.08 -60.18
C PHE A 9 14.19 12.01 -60.25
N SER A 10 14.03 13.23 -59.69
CA SER A 10 14.97 13.99 -58.80
C SER A 10 16.37 14.41 -59.32
N PRO A 11 17.21 15.16 -58.55
CA PRO A 11 17.01 16.12 -57.44
C PRO A 11 17.95 17.37 -57.50
N ILE A 12 17.56 18.56 -57.00
CA ILE A 12 18.52 19.60 -56.51
C ILE A 12 17.80 20.38 -55.39
N VAL A 13 18.00 20.04 -54.12
CA VAL A 13 18.92 20.68 -53.15
C VAL A 13 18.67 22.18 -52.96
N THR A 14 17.94 22.51 -51.89
CA THR A 14 18.24 23.69 -51.07
C THR A 14 18.15 23.28 -49.61
N ALA A 15 19.33 23.05 -49.02
CA ALA A 15 19.52 22.96 -47.59
C ALA A 15 19.70 24.37 -47.03
N MET A 16 19.11 24.63 -45.85
CA MET A 16 19.59 25.51 -44.76
C MET A 16 18.41 26.08 -43.98
N MET A 17 18.06 25.47 -42.85
CA MET A 17 18.15 26.12 -41.53
C MET A 17 17.48 25.22 -40.49
N VAL A 18 18.34 24.50 -39.77
CA VAL A 18 18.08 23.95 -38.44
C VAL A 18 17.90 25.13 -37.50
N LEU A 19 16.78 25.24 -36.79
CA LEU A 19 16.76 25.75 -35.42
C LEU A 19 15.43 25.45 -34.72
N ALA A 20 15.55 24.87 -33.53
CA ALA A 20 14.57 24.83 -32.44
C ALA A 20 13.33 23.94 -32.59
N SER A 21 13.58 22.65 -32.48
CA SER A 21 12.69 21.65 -31.87
C SER A 21 12.19 22.14 -30.51
N LEU A 22 10.96 22.67 -30.45
CA LEU A 22 10.21 22.85 -29.20
C LEU A 22 9.18 21.73 -29.07
N PHE A 23 9.70 20.56 -28.69
CA PHE A 23 8.95 19.57 -27.94
C PHE A 23 9.00 19.96 -26.45
N PHE A 24 7.90 19.67 -25.75
CA PHE A 24 7.67 19.80 -24.30
C PHE A 24 7.42 21.25 -23.82
N SER A 25 6.33 21.57 -23.11
CA SER A 25 5.59 20.74 -22.18
C SER A 25 4.12 21.14 -22.19
N THR A 26 3.24 20.25 -22.66
CA THR A 26 1.90 20.21 -22.09
C THR A 26 2.09 19.87 -20.63
N SER A 27 1.81 20.84 -19.76
CA SER A 27 1.78 20.64 -18.32
C SER A 27 0.95 19.39 -18.05
N ALA A 28 1.62 18.35 -17.58
CA ALA A 28 0.99 17.16 -17.04
C ALA A 28 0.16 17.63 -15.85
N SER A 29 -1.12 17.97 -16.10
CA SER A 29 -2.10 17.90 -15.05
C SER A 29 -2.08 16.45 -14.57
N ALA A 30 -1.88 16.26 -13.28
CA ALA A 30 -1.81 14.95 -12.66
C ALA A 30 -3.07 14.14 -13.03
N GLN A 31 -2.97 13.32 -14.07
CA GLN A 31 -4.05 12.47 -14.53
C GLN A 31 -4.20 11.37 -13.50
N SER A 32 -5.33 11.40 -12.78
CA SER A 32 -5.78 10.36 -11.87
C SER A 32 -5.58 8.97 -12.48
N ARG A 33 -4.63 8.17 -11.99
CA ARG A 33 -4.34 6.83 -12.53
C ARG A 33 -5.46 5.84 -12.12
N GLY A 34 -6.61 5.93 -12.77
CA GLY A 34 -7.68 4.94 -12.68
C GLY A 34 -7.57 3.87 -13.77
N PHE A 35 -8.21 2.72 -13.57
CA PHE A 35 -8.44 1.76 -14.66
C PHE A 35 -9.70 2.12 -15.41
N ASP A 36 -9.58 2.39 -16.70
CA ASP A 36 -10.74 2.41 -17.57
C ASP A 36 -11.22 0.97 -17.76
N VAL A 37 -12.48 0.73 -17.45
CA VAL A 37 -13.15 -0.56 -17.56
C VAL A 37 -14.29 -0.41 -18.55
N ARG A 38 -14.12 -0.99 -19.72
CA ARG A 38 -15.18 -1.09 -20.71
C ARG A 38 -16.10 -2.26 -20.39
N LEU A 39 -17.39 -1.98 -20.25
CA LEU A 39 -18.45 -2.96 -20.26
C LEU A 39 -19.03 -3.04 -21.67
N ASP A 40 -18.70 -4.08 -22.42
CA ASP A 40 -19.24 -4.32 -23.77
C ASP A 40 -20.75 -4.60 -23.73
N THR A 41 -21.24 -5.15 -22.62
CA THR A 41 -22.66 -5.47 -22.41
C THR A 41 -23.03 -5.10 -20.99
N LEU A 42 -24.13 -4.37 -20.85
CA LEU A 42 -24.80 -4.16 -19.58
C LEU A 42 -26.31 -4.10 -19.82
N GLN A 43 -27.00 -5.15 -19.40
CA GLN A 43 -28.42 -5.36 -19.63
C GLN A 43 -29.13 -5.65 -18.32
N VAL A 44 -30.33 -5.11 -18.20
CA VAL A 44 -31.19 -5.31 -17.04
C VAL A 44 -32.53 -5.80 -17.55
N GLU A 45 -32.92 -7.00 -17.15
CA GLU A 45 -34.24 -7.57 -17.44
C GLU A 45 -35.02 -7.76 -16.15
N ARG A 46 -36.34 -7.86 -16.27
CA ARG A 46 -37.24 -8.14 -15.16
C ARG A 46 -38.09 -9.34 -15.49
N ASP A 47 -38.24 -10.25 -14.53
CA ASP A 47 -39.24 -11.31 -14.58
C ASP A 47 -39.72 -11.63 -13.16
N ARG A 48 -41.04 -11.72 -12.97
CA ARG A 48 -41.71 -12.17 -11.72
C ARG A 48 -41.08 -11.66 -10.40
N GLY A 49 -40.82 -10.36 -10.29
CA GLY A 49 -40.26 -9.77 -9.05
C GLY A 49 -38.74 -9.92 -8.90
N GLN A 50 -38.08 -10.44 -9.94
CA GLN A 50 -36.64 -10.57 -10.03
C GLN A 50 -36.06 -9.59 -11.06
N LEU A 51 -34.83 -9.16 -10.80
CA LEU A 51 -34.01 -8.44 -11.77
C LEU A 51 -32.87 -9.34 -12.23
N PHE A 52 -32.68 -9.42 -13.54
CA PHE A 52 -31.59 -10.14 -14.18
C PHE A 52 -30.63 -9.12 -14.75
N ILE A 53 -29.41 -9.09 -14.22
CA ILE A 53 -28.38 -8.16 -14.65
C ILE A 53 -27.31 -8.96 -15.38
N THR A 54 -27.24 -8.79 -16.69
CA THR A 54 -26.25 -9.43 -17.56
C THR A 54 -25.15 -8.42 -17.87
N TYR A 55 -23.90 -8.85 -17.72
CA TYR A 55 -22.74 -8.00 -17.96
C TYR A 55 -21.64 -8.72 -18.74
N GLN A 56 -20.88 -7.93 -19.49
CA GLN A 56 -19.61 -8.34 -20.09
C GLN A 56 -18.61 -7.19 -19.97
N VAL A 57 -17.49 -7.47 -19.32
CA VAL A 57 -16.30 -6.62 -19.27
C VAL A 57 -15.39 -6.96 -20.44
N ASP A 58 -14.76 -5.96 -21.04
CA ASP A 58 -13.75 -6.16 -22.08
C ASP A 58 -12.59 -7.04 -21.57
N SER A 59 -12.14 -7.98 -22.40
CA SER A 59 -11.12 -8.95 -22.02
C SER A 59 -9.74 -8.34 -21.72
N ARG A 60 -9.40 -7.16 -22.28
CA ARG A 60 -8.14 -6.45 -21.96
C ARG A 60 -8.25 -5.79 -20.60
N ASP A 61 -9.37 -5.11 -20.35
CA ASP A 61 -9.61 -4.39 -19.10
C ASP A 61 -9.76 -5.38 -17.93
N TRP A 62 -10.45 -6.50 -18.14
CA TRP A 62 -10.53 -7.59 -17.17
C TRP A 62 -9.14 -8.11 -16.76
N ARG A 63 -8.26 -8.37 -17.74
CA ARG A 63 -6.87 -8.78 -17.46
C ARG A 63 -6.07 -7.68 -16.75
N ALA A 64 -6.37 -6.41 -17.00
CA ALA A 64 -5.74 -5.31 -16.28
C ALA A 64 -6.16 -5.30 -14.80
N LEU A 65 -7.45 -5.49 -14.52
CA LEU A 65 -7.98 -5.59 -13.17
C LEU A 65 -7.38 -6.76 -12.39
N GLN A 66 -7.30 -7.95 -13.00
CA GLN A 66 -6.70 -9.13 -12.37
C GLN A 66 -5.21 -8.92 -12.06
N ARG A 67 -4.45 -8.34 -13.01
CA ARG A 67 -3.02 -8.01 -12.77
C ARG A 67 -2.83 -6.97 -11.66
N ALA A 68 -3.80 -6.09 -11.48
CA ALA A 68 -3.80 -5.11 -10.41
C ALA A 68 -4.34 -5.66 -9.07
N ASN A 69 -4.72 -6.95 -9.02
CA ASN A 69 -5.38 -7.58 -7.87
C ASN A 69 -6.66 -6.81 -7.44
N ILE A 70 -7.42 -6.33 -8.42
CA ILE A 70 -8.66 -5.60 -8.21
C ILE A 70 -9.82 -6.51 -8.53
N GLN A 71 -10.66 -6.77 -7.52
CA GLN A 71 -11.93 -7.46 -7.71
C GLN A 71 -13.07 -6.43 -7.80
N PRO A 72 -13.57 -6.14 -9.02
CA PRO A 72 -14.60 -5.13 -9.19
C PRO A 72 -15.95 -5.65 -8.66
N ARG A 73 -16.79 -4.72 -8.20
CA ARG A 73 -18.17 -5.02 -7.76
C ARG A 73 -19.15 -4.08 -8.47
N LEU A 74 -20.34 -4.59 -8.76
CA LEU A 74 -21.45 -3.83 -9.33
C LEU A 74 -22.54 -3.66 -8.27
N ASN A 75 -22.62 -2.48 -7.68
CA ASN A 75 -23.65 -2.10 -6.73
C ASN A 75 -24.93 -1.73 -7.47
N VAL A 76 -26.05 -2.28 -7.02
CA VAL A 76 -27.39 -2.09 -7.56
C VAL A 76 -28.19 -1.22 -6.59
N TYR A 77 -28.84 -0.20 -7.12
CA TYR A 77 -29.71 0.70 -6.38
C TYR A 77 -31.07 0.78 -7.07
N LEU A 78 -32.13 0.79 -6.28
CA LEU A 78 -33.52 0.90 -6.75
C LEU A 78 -34.13 2.21 -6.26
N PRO A 79 -35.06 2.80 -7.01
CA PRO A 79 -35.76 4.01 -6.57
C PRO A 79 -36.56 3.73 -5.29
N GLU A 80 -36.52 4.69 -4.37
CA GLU A 80 -37.23 4.63 -3.09
C GLU A 80 -38.26 5.76 -2.98
N GLY A 81 -39.52 5.38 -2.76
CA GLY A 81 -40.62 6.32 -2.56
C GLY A 81 -40.98 7.14 -3.81
N ARG A 82 -41.51 8.35 -3.59
CA ARG A 82 -41.90 9.29 -4.67
C ARG A 82 -40.77 10.25 -5.06
N ASN A 83 -39.66 10.27 -4.32
CA ASN A 83 -38.51 11.11 -4.62
C ASN A 83 -37.58 10.38 -5.60
N ARG A 84 -36.74 11.14 -6.33
CA ARG A 84 -35.71 10.58 -7.24
C ARG A 84 -34.51 9.96 -6.51
N SER A 85 -34.68 9.57 -5.25
CA SER A 85 -33.66 8.93 -4.42
C SER A 85 -33.52 7.45 -4.79
N PHE A 86 -32.28 6.97 -4.81
CA PHE A 86 -31.94 5.57 -5.06
C PHE A 86 -31.39 4.95 -3.76
N GLU A 87 -32.01 3.86 -3.33
CA GLU A 87 -31.60 3.06 -2.17
C GLU A 87 -30.71 1.90 -2.64
N PHE A 88 -29.63 1.65 -1.91
CA PHE A 88 -28.78 0.49 -2.20
C PHE A 88 -29.52 -0.81 -1.90
N VAL A 89 -29.46 -1.75 -2.82
CA VAL A 89 -30.10 -3.07 -2.66
C VAL A 89 -29.06 -4.16 -2.50
N GLN A 90 -28.08 -4.24 -3.39
CA GLN A 90 -27.12 -5.34 -3.37
C GLN A 90 -25.80 -4.97 -4.06
N ALA A 91 -24.70 -5.56 -3.60
CA ALA A 91 -23.41 -5.52 -4.29
C ALA A 91 -23.17 -6.87 -4.98
N LEU A 92 -22.97 -6.83 -6.28
CA LEU A 92 -22.66 -8.02 -7.09
C LEU A 92 -21.15 -8.12 -7.28
N ARG A 93 -20.54 -9.20 -6.80
CA ARG A 93 -19.14 -9.48 -7.11
C ARG A 93 -19.04 -9.93 -8.56
N LEU A 94 -18.09 -9.36 -9.29
CA LEU A 94 -17.77 -9.76 -10.65
C LEU A 94 -16.59 -10.71 -10.53
N ASP A 95 -16.85 -12.01 -10.57
CA ASP A 95 -15.82 -13.07 -10.42
C ASP A 95 -15.30 -13.57 -11.78
N SER A 96 -16.03 -13.26 -12.85
CA SER A 96 -15.72 -13.59 -14.24
C SER A 96 -15.89 -12.35 -15.13
N PRO A 97 -15.25 -12.29 -16.31
CA PRO A 97 -15.42 -11.16 -17.24
C PRO A 97 -16.83 -11.06 -17.81
N ARG A 98 -17.62 -12.13 -17.72
CA ARG A 98 -19.00 -12.21 -18.18
C ARG A 98 -19.82 -12.96 -17.15
N GLY A 99 -21.05 -12.53 -16.93
CA GLY A 99 -21.93 -13.21 -16.01
C GLY A 99 -23.32 -12.62 -16.00
N GLN A 100 -24.19 -13.29 -15.26
CA GLN A 100 -25.54 -12.85 -14.99
C GLN A 100 -25.79 -12.96 -13.50
N ALA A 101 -26.41 -11.94 -12.92
CA ALA A 101 -26.85 -11.92 -11.55
C ALA A 101 -28.37 -11.82 -11.47
N THR A 102 -28.97 -12.57 -10.55
CA THR A 102 -30.40 -12.53 -10.28
C THR A 102 -30.63 -11.95 -8.89
N LEU A 103 -31.49 -10.93 -8.80
CA LEU A 103 -31.84 -10.26 -7.55
C LEU A 103 -33.34 -10.36 -7.28
N ASN A 104 -33.70 -10.92 -6.12
CA ASN A 104 -35.07 -10.97 -5.65
C ASN A 104 -35.45 -9.64 -4.99
N VAL A 105 -36.19 -8.78 -5.69
CA VAL A 105 -36.52 -7.42 -5.22
C VAL A 105 -38.03 -7.18 -5.10
N GLY A 106 -38.83 -8.22 -5.34
CA GLY A 106 -40.28 -8.21 -5.18
C GLY A 106 -40.94 -7.11 -6.01
N ARG A 107 -41.81 -6.33 -5.37
CA ARG A 107 -42.53 -5.22 -6.03
C ARG A 107 -41.58 -4.14 -6.59
N ARG A 108 -40.35 -4.01 -6.06
CA ARG A 108 -39.36 -3.04 -6.55
C ARG A 108 -38.78 -3.41 -7.93
N ALA A 109 -38.99 -4.63 -8.42
CA ALA A 109 -38.61 -5.04 -9.79
C ALA A 109 -39.38 -4.26 -10.86
N ASN A 110 -40.53 -3.68 -10.50
CA ASN A 110 -41.35 -2.88 -11.39
C ASN A 110 -40.77 -1.47 -11.62
N ALA A 111 -39.66 -1.13 -10.97
CA ALA A 111 -38.95 0.12 -11.21
C ALA A 111 -38.60 0.27 -12.70
N SER A 112 -38.94 1.42 -13.27
CA SER A 112 -38.63 1.75 -14.67
C SER A 112 -37.14 2.03 -14.90
N HIS A 113 -36.44 2.41 -13.84
CA HIS A 113 -35.02 2.73 -13.84
C HIS A 113 -34.37 2.12 -12.60
N ILE A 114 -33.13 1.66 -12.76
CA ILE A 114 -32.25 1.25 -11.68
C ILE A 114 -30.94 2.02 -11.80
N GLU A 115 -30.26 2.27 -10.69
CA GLU A 115 -28.92 2.84 -10.72
C GLU A 115 -27.90 1.75 -10.46
N LEU A 116 -26.88 1.67 -11.32
CA LEU A 116 -25.76 0.77 -11.15
C LEU A 116 -24.51 1.60 -10.83
N ARG A 117 -23.64 1.08 -9.96
CA ARG A 117 -22.36 1.71 -9.60
C ARG A 117 -21.25 0.68 -9.52
N MET A 118 -20.07 0.96 -10.05
CA MET A 118 -18.94 0.03 -10.14
C MET A 118 -17.99 0.49 -9.08
N VAL A 119 -17.63 -0.44 -8.22
CA VAL A 119 -16.84 -0.19 -7.04
C VAL A 119 -15.55 -0.98 -7.21
N GLY A 120 -14.43 -0.25 -7.22
CA GLY A 120 -13.10 -0.84 -7.18
C GLY A 120 -12.63 -1.05 -5.73
N THR A 121 -11.34 -1.33 -5.56
CA THR A 121 -10.72 -1.66 -4.26
C THR A 121 -10.69 -0.53 -3.23
N GLN A 122 -11.03 0.72 -3.61
CA GLN A 122 -10.84 1.90 -2.73
C GLN A 122 -12.01 2.92 -2.77
N GLY A 123 -13.20 2.56 -3.27
CA GLY A 123 -14.38 3.44 -3.19
C GLY A 123 -15.37 3.38 -4.36
N ARG A 124 -16.53 4.04 -4.16
CA ARG A 124 -17.69 4.05 -5.10
C ARG A 124 -17.52 5.11 -6.19
N ASN A 125 -17.69 4.71 -7.44
CA ASN A 125 -17.96 5.63 -8.56
C ASN A 125 -19.34 5.33 -9.13
N THR A 126 -20.13 6.37 -9.38
CA THR A 126 -21.43 6.23 -10.03
C THR A 126 -21.22 5.83 -11.49
N ILE A 127 -21.73 4.67 -11.91
CA ILE A 127 -21.63 4.24 -13.31
C ILE A 127 -22.65 5.01 -14.12
N THR A 128 -23.94 4.78 -13.82
CA THR A 128 -25.05 5.23 -14.66
C THR A 128 -26.40 4.79 -14.07
N THR A 129 -27.47 5.44 -14.50
CA THR A 129 -28.85 4.97 -14.32
C THR A 129 -29.31 4.25 -15.60
N ILE A 130 -29.84 3.03 -15.50
CA ILE A 130 -30.28 2.19 -16.62
C ILE A 130 -31.79 1.98 -16.56
N ARG A 131 -32.45 1.97 -17.72
CA ARG A 131 -33.86 1.58 -17.84
C ARG A 131 -34.00 0.07 -17.84
N THR A 132 -34.94 -0.46 -17.07
CA THR A 132 -35.24 -1.89 -17.05
C THR A 132 -35.78 -2.34 -18.41
N GLY A 133 -35.29 -3.47 -18.91
CA GLY A 133 -35.55 -3.99 -20.26
C GLY A 133 -34.67 -3.39 -21.35
N ARG A 134 -33.63 -2.63 -21.00
CA ARG A 134 -32.74 -1.98 -21.96
C ARG A 134 -31.33 -2.56 -21.89
N LEU A 135 -30.80 -2.93 -23.04
CA LEU A 135 -29.38 -3.15 -23.24
C LEU A 135 -28.67 -1.80 -23.43
N ARG A 136 -27.58 -1.58 -22.69
CA ARG A 136 -26.70 -0.44 -22.96
C ARG A 136 -25.58 -0.86 -23.91
N PRO A 137 -25.21 0.01 -24.87
CA PRO A 137 -24.03 -0.19 -25.69
C PRO A 137 -22.77 -0.13 -24.82
N ALA A 138 -21.63 -0.48 -25.41
CA ALA A 138 -20.36 -0.50 -24.70
C ALA A 138 -20.12 0.84 -23.96
N GLN A 139 -19.91 0.75 -22.65
CA GLN A 139 -19.65 1.92 -21.79
C GLN A 139 -18.29 1.79 -21.12
N THR A 140 -17.48 2.85 -21.17
CA THR A 140 -16.19 2.89 -20.48
C THR A 140 -16.33 3.61 -19.15
N LEU A 141 -15.84 2.98 -18.09
CA LEU A 141 -15.97 3.45 -16.72
C LEU A 141 -14.58 3.58 -16.10
N ARG A 142 -14.23 4.79 -15.65
CA ARG A 142 -12.97 4.99 -14.95
C ARG A 142 -13.10 4.58 -13.49
N LEU A 143 -12.35 3.56 -13.09
CA LEU A 143 -12.15 3.15 -11.70
C LEU A 143 -10.92 3.87 -11.14
N PRO A 144 -11.06 5.04 -10.47
CA PRO A 144 -9.96 5.67 -9.77
C PRO A 144 -9.34 4.72 -8.76
N ILE A 145 -8.02 4.66 -8.79
CA ILE A 145 -7.21 4.02 -7.75
C ILE A 145 -6.47 5.16 -7.06
N ARG A 146 -6.58 5.25 -5.74
CA ARG A 146 -5.51 5.88 -4.98
C ARG A 146 -4.34 4.91 -5.03
N GLU A 147 -3.18 5.38 -5.48
CA GLU A 147 -1.92 4.70 -5.20
C GLU A 147 -1.98 4.31 -3.70
N LEU A 148 -2.17 3.02 -3.40
CA LEU A 148 -1.38 2.43 -2.35
C LEU A 148 0.02 2.81 -2.79
N ASP A 149 0.65 3.76 -2.10
CA ASP A 149 2.05 4.04 -2.30
C ASP A 149 2.72 2.68 -2.44
N ARG A 150 3.12 2.35 -3.67
CA ARG A 150 4.13 1.30 -3.81
C ARG A 150 5.20 1.77 -2.85
N PRO A 151 5.68 0.94 -1.90
CA PRO A 151 6.74 1.38 -1.01
C PRO A 151 7.76 2.06 -1.89
N ASN A 152 7.97 3.37 -1.66
CA ASN A 152 8.75 4.20 -2.57
C ASN A 152 9.98 3.37 -2.89
N ARG A 153 10.14 3.04 -4.18
CA ARG A 153 11.33 2.32 -4.62
C ARG A 153 12.47 3.15 -4.05
N PRO A 154 13.32 2.61 -3.16
CA PRO A 154 14.33 3.42 -2.50
C PRO A 154 15.01 4.23 -3.58
N ASP A 155 15.13 5.55 -3.37
CA ASP A 155 15.82 6.40 -4.31
C ASP A 155 17.13 5.70 -4.66
N ARG A 156 17.33 5.51 -5.97
CA ARG A 156 18.54 4.86 -6.46
C ARG A 156 19.66 5.69 -5.87
N PRO A 157 20.57 5.11 -5.04
CA PRO A 157 21.61 5.90 -4.43
C PRO A 157 22.31 6.69 -5.52
N ASN A 158 22.51 7.99 -5.30
CA ASN A 158 23.25 8.82 -6.23
C ASN A 158 24.52 8.08 -6.60
N ARG A 159 24.75 7.93 -7.92
CA ARG A 159 25.96 7.29 -8.41
C ARG A 159 27.12 8.07 -7.77
N PRO A 160 28.05 7.40 -7.05
CA PRO A 160 29.19 8.10 -6.47
C PRO A 160 29.85 8.93 -7.56
N ASP A 161 30.20 10.18 -7.24
CA ASP A 161 30.98 10.98 -8.15
C ASP A 161 32.22 10.19 -8.57
N ARG A 162 32.44 10.17 -9.88
CA ARG A 162 33.57 9.44 -10.46
C ARG A 162 34.82 10.06 -9.84
N PRO A 163 35.66 9.30 -9.12
CA PRO A 163 36.86 9.87 -8.53
C PRO A 163 37.68 10.55 -9.63
N ASN A 164 38.16 11.76 -9.35
CA ASN A 164 39.03 12.47 -10.26
C ASN A 164 40.19 11.54 -10.63
N ARG A 165 40.45 11.45 -11.94
CA ARG A 165 41.53 10.63 -12.46
C ARG A 165 42.82 11.15 -11.82
N PRO A 166 43.60 10.33 -11.10
CA PRO A 166 44.85 10.80 -10.53
C PRO A 166 45.74 11.31 -11.66
N ASP A 167 46.41 12.43 -11.41
CA ASP A 167 47.37 12.99 -12.35
C ASP A 167 48.44 11.94 -12.65
N ARG A 168 48.81 11.88 -13.93
CA ARG A 168 49.78 10.92 -14.43
C ARG A 168 51.13 11.24 -13.74
N PRO A 169 51.77 10.27 -13.07
CA PRO A 169 53.09 10.51 -12.49
C PRO A 169 54.06 10.95 -13.57
N ASN A 170 54.86 11.98 -13.29
CA ASN A 170 55.96 12.35 -14.15
C ASN A 170 56.90 11.16 -14.31
N ARG A 171 57.32 10.92 -15.56
CA ARG A 171 58.20 9.81 -15.93
C ARG A 171 59.53 9.98 -15.17
N PRO A 172 59.98 9.01 -14.37
CA PRO A 172 61.27 9.11 -13.71
C PRO A 172 62.38 9.16 -14.75
N ASN A 173 63.38 10.00 -14.51
CA ASN A 173 64.58 10.06 -15.34
C ASN A 173 65.29 8.70 -15.34
N ARG A 174 65.80 8.32 -16.51
CA ARG A 174 66.48 7.05 -16.74
C ARG A 174 67.74 7.00 -15.86
N PRO A 175 67.96 5.95 -15.05
CA PRO A 175 69.22 5.79 -14.31
C PRO A 175 70.39 5.59 -15.27
N ASP A 176 71.55 6.16 -14.93
CA ASP A 176 72.79 5.90 -15.63
C ASP A 176 73.25 4.44 -15.44
N ARG A 177 73.88 3.89 -16.48
CA ARG A 177 74.36 2.50 -16.52
C ARG A 177 75.43 2.28 -15.44
N PRO A 178 75.34 1.21 -14.62
CA PRO A 178 76.42 0.83 -13.73
C PRO A 178 77.60 0.22 -14.51
N ASN A 179 78.81 0.46 -14.01
CA ASN A 179 80.05 -0.11 -14.51
C ASN A 179 80.16 -1.63 -14.22
N ARG A 180 80.95 -2.29 -15.06
CA ARG A 180 81.14 -3.76 -15.13
C ARG A 180 81.85 -4.31 -13.87
N PRO A 181 81.47 -5.51 -13.37
CA PRO A 181 82.04 -6.07 -12.15
C PRO A 181 83.40 -6.75 -12.36
N ASP A 182 84.25 -6.72 -11.33
CA ASP A 182 85.47 -7.52 -11.23
C ASP A 182 85.22 -8.93 -10.67
N ARG A 183 86.13 -9.85 -11.03
CA ARG A 183 86.06 -11.31 -10.84
C ARG A 183 86.29 -11.76 -9.38
N PRO A 184 85.81 -12.98 -9.02
CA PRO A 184 85.83 -13.49 -7.65
C PRO A 184 87.12 -14.26 -7.30
N HIS A 185 87.49 -14.26 -6.03
CA HIS A 185 88.38 -15.25 -5.41
C HIS A 185 87.62 -16.13 -4.41
N ARG A 186 88.06 -17.38 -4.28
CA ARG A 186 87.52 -18.51 -3.50
C ARG A 186 88.68 -19.03 -2.60
N PRO A 187 88.47 -20.03 -1.71
CA PRO A 187 87.78 -20.08 -0.41
C PRO A 187 88.73 -20.40 0.78
N GLY A 188 88.21 -20.36 2.01
CA GLY A 188 88.82 -21.03 3.18
C GLY A 188 87.74 -21.48 4.19
N ASN A 189 87.85 -22.72 4.65
CA ASN A 189 86.98 -23.47 5.59
C ASN A 189 87.77 -23.67 6.92
N PRO A 190 87.28 -24.35 7.99
CA PRO A 190 86.06 -24.21 8.79
C PRO A 190 86.35 -24.16 10.34
N SER A 191 85.29 -24.28 11.14
CA SER A 191 85.20 -24.96 12.46
C SER A 191 85.08 -24.09 13.74
N PRO A 192 84.70 -24.66 14.92
CA PRO A 192 83.38 -24.48 15.53
C PRO A 192 83.43 -24.07 17.02
N ASP A 193 82.25 -24.09 17.65
CA ASP A 193 81.96 -24.10 19.09
C ASP A 193 81.72 -22.79 19.87
N ASP A 194 80.65 -22.94 20.67
CA ASP A 194 80.43 -22.43 22.03
C ASP A 194 79.87 -21.01 22.28
N ARG A 195 78.62 -21.04 22.75
CA ARG A 195 78.12 -20.54 24.05
C ARG A 195 77.48 -19.16 24.21
N CYS A 196 76.33 -19.24 24.89
CA CYS A 196 75.71 -18.33 25.87
C CYS A 196 75.17 -16.99 25.34
N ASN A 197 73.84 -16.76 25.32
CA ASN A 197 72.88 -16.54 26.43
C ASN A 197 72.95 -15.12 27.02
N ARG A 198 71.75 -14.59 27.35
CA ARG A 198 71.40 -13.47 28.26
C ARG A 198 71.21 -12.07 27.64
N ASP A 199 70.13 -11.30 27.89
CA ASP A 199 69.06 -11.40 28.90
C ASP A 199 67.78 -10.57 28.59
N HIS A 200 66.65 -11.15 29.07
CA HIS A 200 65.43 -10.63 29.76
C HIS A 200 64.53 -9.55 29.12
N HIS A 201 63.19 -9.72 28.93
CA HIS A 201 62.03 -10.04 29.81
C HIS A 201 61.70 -8.98 30.89
N HIS A 202 60.54 -8.31 30.81
CA HIS A 202 59.35 -8.65 31.61
C HIS A 202 58.09 -7.84 31.24
N ASP A 203 56.98 -8.47 31.62
CA ASP A 203 55.57 -8.25 31.32
C ASP A 203 54.84 -7.48 32.45
N SER A 204 53.54 -7.25 32.26
CA SER A 204 52.48 -7.22 33.29
C SER A 204 51.87 -5.87 33.71
N SER A 205 50.68 -5.62 33.13
CA SER A 205 49.36 -5.40 33.78
C SER A 205 49.20 -4.81 35.20
N CYS A 206 48.17 -3.93 35.27
CA CYS A 206 47.12 -3.76 36.29
C CYS A 206 47.27 -2.75 37.46
N SER A 207 46.24 -1.91 37.52
CA SER A 207 45.49 -1.45 38.71
C SER A 207 45.98 -0.25 39.53
N GLY A 208 45.14 0.78 39.55
CA GLY A 208 44.56 1.27 40.81
C GLY A 208 45.09 2.59 41.39
N GLY A 209 44.19 3.58 41.43
CA GLY A 209 43.93 4.33 42.66
C GLY A 209 44.56 5.72 42.83
N HIS A 210 43.67 6.69 43.09
CA HIS A 210 43.81 7.80 44.04
C HIS A 210 44.79 8.95 43.69
N ASN A 211 44.27 10.12 43.33
CA ASN A 211 43.96 11.18 44.32
C ASN A 211 43.50 12.48 43.65
N ASP A 212 42.65 13.16 44.40
CA ASP A 212 41.95 14.42 44.17
C ASP A 212 42.83 15.59 43.74
N HIS A 213 42.27 16.55 42.99
CA HIS A 213 42.37 18.00 43.23
C HIS A 213 41.17 18.71 42.56
N HIS A 214 40.41 19.45 43.38
CA HIS A 214 39.32 20.35 43.01
C HIS A 214 39.75 21.42 41.99
N HIS A 215 38.88 21.76 41.05
CA HIS A 215 38.48 23.14 40.78
C HIS A 215 37.13 23.18 40.04
N ASP A 216 36.14 23.76 40.72
CA ASP A 216 34.88 24.21 40.16
C ASP A 216 35.10 25.31 39.12
N HIS A 217 34.40 25.24 37.98
CA HIS A 217 33.79 26.44 37.41
C HIS A 217 32.54 26.08 36.60
N HIS A 218 31.46 26.73 37.01
CA HIS A 218 30.16 26.85 36.35
C HIS A 218 30.29 27.23 34.87
N GLY A 219 29.38 26.69 34.05
CA GLY A 219 29.29 26.99 32.62
C GLY A 219 28.91 28.45 32.31
N PRO A 220 28.79 28.75 31.01
CA PRO A 220 27.51 29.25 30.57
C PRO A 220 26.98 28.49 29.36
N ASN A 221 25.68 28.23 29.43
CA ASN A 221 24.84 27.79 28.33
C ASN A 221 24.82 28.90 27.26
N CYS A 222 25.42 28.63 26.10
CA CYS A 222 25.27 29.41 24.88
C CYS A 222 24.82 28.43 23.80
N GLY A 223 23.60 28.66 23.28
CA GLY A 223 22.92 27.72 22.43
C GLY A 223 23.34 27.71 20.96
N CYS A 224 22.71 26.74 20.29
CA CYS A 224 22.39 26.63 18.87
C CYS A 224 23.51 26.15 17.94
N ASP A 225 23.15 25.09 17.21
CA ASP A 225 23.69 24.62 15.94
C ASP A 225 24.97 23.80 16.00
N ASP A 226 24.82 22.47 16.15
CA ASP A 226 25.69 21.57 15.40
C ASP A 226 24.95 20.32 14.90
N TRP A 227 25.07 20.10 13.60
CA TRP A 227 24.56 18.95 12.86
C TRP A 227 25.56 17.81 13.00
N ASP A 228 25.30 16.86 13.89
CA ASP A 228 26.20 15.71 14.04
C ASP A 228 25.67 14.47 13.29
N HIS A 229 26.47 14.08 12.30
CA HIS A 229 26.33 12.90 11.47
C HIS A 229 26.52 11.60 12.28
N ASP A 230 25.80 10.55 11.86
CA ASP A 230 26.14 9.14 12.02
C ASP A 230 26.76 8.66 13.35
N ARG A 231 25.91 8.13 14.24
CA ARG A 231 26.32 7.08 15.20
C ARG A 231 25.47 5.83 15.06
N PRO A 232 26.06 4.62 14.91
CA PRO A 232 25.32 3.38 14.83
C PRO A 232 24.84 2.92 16.21
N ASN A 233 23.52 2.79 16.31
CA ASN A 233 22.72 1.84 17.11
C ASN A 233 23.18 1.48 18.54
N ARG A 234 22.44 1.98 19.54
CA ARG A 234 22.14 1.22 20.77
C ARG A 234 20.65 0.87 20.80
N PRO A 235 20.26 -0.40 21.07
CA PRO A 235 18.88 -0.81 21.07
C PRO A 235 18.17 -0.25 22.32
N ASN A 236 17.52 0.90 22.16
CA ASN A 236 16.65 1.45 23.17
C ASN A 236 15.34 0.63 23.18
N ARG A 237 15.01 -0.03 24.30
CA ARG A 237 13.71 -0.67 24.51
C ARG A 237 12.61 0.40 24.37
N PRO A 238 11.75 0.37 23.33
CA PRO A 238 10.75 1.43 23.20
C PRO A 238 9.56 1.10 24.09
N ASN A 239 9.37 1.94 25.11
CA ASN A 239 8.06 2.23 25.67
C ASN A 239 7.16 2.67 24.49
N ARG A 240 6.27 1.79 24.00
CA ARG A 240 5.44 2.05 22.80
C ARG A 240 4.57 3.29 23.04
N PRO A 241 4.81 4.42 22.35
CA PRO A 241 3.86 5.53 22.34
C PRO A 241 2.57 4.99 21.70
N GLY A 242 1.42 5.26 22.32
CA GLY A 242 0.14 5.05 21.64
C GLY A 242 0.08 5.89 20.37
N ALA A 243 -0.83 5.55 19.45
CA ALA A 243 -0.96 6.32 18.23
C ALA A 243 -1.21 7.80 18.58
N ASN A 244 -0.47 8.70 17.94
CA ASN A 244 -0.66 10.13 18.19
C ASN A 244 -1.94 10.61 17.49
N ARG A 245 -2.46 11.77 17.91
CA ARG A 245 -3.74 12.29 17.38
C ARG A 245 -3.71 12.49 15.86
N ALA A 246 -2.55 12.82 15.29
CA ALA A 246 -2.39 12.98 13.84
C ALA A 246 -2.55 11.65 13.09
N GLU A 247 -2.02 10.55 13.63
CA GLU A 247 -2.17 9.21 13.04
C GLU A 247 -3.64 8.75 13.01
N ILE A 248 -4.42 9.07 14.07
CA ILE A 248 -5.86 8.79 14.12
C ILE A 248 -6.61 9.60 13.06
N ILE A 249 -6.32 10.90 12.95
CA ILE A 249 -6.94 11.78 11.93
C ILE A 249 -6.64 11.27 10.53
N ASN A 250 -5.39 10.89 10.25
CA ASN A 250 -4.98 10.35 8.96
C ASN A 250 -5.71 9.04 8.64
N ALA A 251 -5.78 8.10 9.59
CA ALA A 251 -6.52 6.85 9.41
C ALA A 251 -8.02 7.10 9.18
N CYS A 252 -8.64 8.04 9.89
CA CYS A 252 -10.02 8.43 9.63
C CYS A 252 -10.21 9.06 8.25
N GLY A 253 -9.24 9.85 7.77
CA GLY A 253 -9.21 10.42 6.43
C GLY A 253 -9.06 9.38 5.31
N GLU A 254 -8.44 8.23 5.59
CA GLU A 254 -8.34 7.12 4.63
C GLU A 254 -9.70 6.43 4.41
N HIS A 255 -10.54 6.36 5.44
CA HIS A 255 -11.78 5.58 5.42
C HIS A 255 -13.07 6.41 5.40
N SER A 256 -12.98 7.74 5.48
CA SER A 256 -14.12 8.67 5.44
C SER A 256 -14.08 9.56 4.20
N ARG A 257 -15.21 9.69 3.51
CA ARG A 257 -15.31 10.44 2.23
C ARG A 257 -15.55 11.95 2.37
N PHE A 258 -16.10 12.37 3.50
CA PHE A 258 -16.49 13.75 3.76
C PHE A 258 -15.82 14.23 5.04
N SER A 259 -15.57 15.53 5.15
CA SER A 259 -15.02 16.16 6.36
C SER A 259 -15.87 15.84 7.59
N SER A 260 -17.20 15.81 7.46
CA SER A 260 -18.13 15.40 8.52
C SER A 260 -17.92 13.95 8.97
N GLY A 261 -17.64 13.04 8.04
CA GLY A 261 -17.33 11.64 8.34
C GLY A 261 -15.97 11.49 9.04
N VAL A 262 -14.97 12.29 8.65
CA VAL A 262 -13.67 12.31 9.34
C VAL A 262 -13.84 12.78 10.77
N SER A 263 -14.58 13.88 11.00
CA SER A 263 -14.86 14.38 12.35
C SER A 263 -15.58 13.34 13.20
N ARG A 264 -16.60 12.67 12.64
CA ARG A 264 -17.34 11.62 13.35
C ARG A 264 -16.46 10.40 13.66
N CYS A 265 -15.61 9.99 12.72
CA CYS A 265 -14.65 8.91 12.94
C CYS A 265 -13.67 9.25 14.07
N VAL A 266 -13.13 10.47 14.10
CA VAL A 266 -12.20 10.91 15.14
C VAL A 266 -12.86 10.93 16.52
N GLU A 267 -14.12 11.38 16.59
CA GLU A 267 -14.93 11.35 17.82
C GLU A 267 -15.14 9.91 18.32
N LEU A 268 -15.57 9.00 17.45
CA LEU A 268 -15.76 7.59 17.84
C LEU A 268 -14.43 6.92 18.20
N ALA A 269 -13.35 7.26 17.49
CA ALA A 269 -12.03 6.69 17.73
C ALA A 269 -11.40 7.17 19.05
N SER A 270 -11.82 8.31 19.61
CA SER A 270 -11.31 8.77 20.90
C SER A 270 -11.76 7.91 22.08
N GLU A 271 -12.85 7.16 21.93
CA GLU A 271 -13.31 6.18 22.92
C GLU A 271 -12.48 4.88 22.88
N ILE A 272 -11.71 4.66 21.81
CA ILE A 272 -10.86 3.49 21.64
C ILE A 272 -9.49 3.78 22.25
N ARG A 273 -8.95 2.83 23.03
CA ARG A 273 -7.59 2.93 23.60
C ARG A 273 -6.58 3.35 22.50
N PRO A 274 -5.78 4.42 22.69
CA PRO A 274 -4.94 5.00 21.62
C PRO A 274 -3.98 4.02 20.94
N ARG A 275 -3.48 3.02 21.68
CA ARG A 275 -2.62 1.95 21.15
C ARG A 275 -3.31 1.04 20.12
N ASN A 276 -4.65 1.01 20.10
CA ASN A 276 -5.45 0.17 19.21
C ASN A 276 -6.21 0.99 18.14
N ALA A 277 -6.40 2.29 18.36
CA ALA A 277 -7.27 3.15 17.54
C ALA A 277 -7.00 3.02 16.04
N VAL A 278 -5.76 3.24 15.58
CA VAL A 278 -5.41 3.17 14.15
C VAL A 278 -5.67 1.79 13.56
N ALA A 279 -5.29 0.72 14.26
CA ALA A 279 -5.50 -0.64 13.79
C ALA A 279 -6.98 -1.01 13.72
N THR A 280 -7.80 -0.49 14.64
CA THR A 280 -9.24 -0.68 14.66
C THR A 280 -9.93 0.11 13.54
N ILE A 281 -9.54 1.37 13.33
CA ILE A 281 -10.05 2.21 12.22
C ILE A 281 -9.84 1.51 10.89
N LYS A 282 -8.61 1.01 10.65
CA LYS A 282 -8.28 0.27 9.42
C LYS A 282 -9.12 -1.00 9.28
N ALA A 283 -9.24 -1.79 10.35
CA ALA A 283 -10.04 -3.02 10.31
C ALA A 283 -11.53 -2.75 10.03
N CYS A 284 -12.13 -1.74 10.67
CA CYS A 284 -13.51 -1.36 10.39
C CYS A 284 -13.67 -0.82 8.97
N GLY A 285 -12.72 0.00 8.50
CA GLY A 285 -12.79 0.62 7.19
C GLY A 285 -12.58 -0.36 6.02
N GLU A 286 -11.80 -1.42 6.24
CA GLU A 286 -11.65 -2.54 5.30
C GLU A 286 -12.88 -3.44 5.28
N ALA A 287 -13.47 -3.70 6.46
CA ALA A 287 -14.60 -4.61 6.62
C ALA A 287 -15.97 -4.00 6.19
N THR A 288 -16.08 -2.68 6.13
CA THR A 288 -17.36 -2.00 5.91
C THR A 288 -17.33 -1.12 4.66
N THR A 289 -18.50 -1.00 4.01
CA THR A 289 -18.63 -0.19 2.77
C THR A 289 -19.50 1.06 2.96
N PHE A 290 -20.32 1.09 4.02
CA PHE A 290 -21.23 2.19 4.34
C PHE A 290 -20.77 2.91 5.59
N SER A 291 -20.92 4.23 5.63
CA SER A 291 -20.55 5.04 6.80
C SER A 291 -21.29 4.57 8.06
N GLY A 292 -22.56 4.19 7.96
CA GLY A 292 -23.32 3.69 9.11
C GLY A 292 -22.77 2.38 9.69
N ASP A 293 -22.29 1.46 8.86
CA ASP A 293 -21.69 0.21 9.33
C ASP A 293 -20.28 0.44 9.89
N PHE A 294 -19.53 1.37 9.27
CA PHE A 294 -18.22 1.80 9.75
C PHE A 294 -18.32 2.46 11.13
N GLU A 295 -19.26 3.40 11.29
CA GLU A 295 -19.55 4.08 12.55
C GLU A 295 -20.01 3.08 13.62
N HIS A 296 -20.89 2.15 13.28
CA HIS A 296 -21.30 1.06 14.19
C HIS A 296 -20.11 0.20 14.63
N CYS A 297 -19.23 -0.16 13.69
CA CYS A 297 -18.02 -0.92 13.99
C CYS A 297 -17.11 -0.17 14.95
N LEU A 298 -16.88 1.14 14.72
CA LEU A 298 -16.04 1.96 15.59
C LEU A 298 -16.64 2.15 16.99
N SER A 299 -17.94 2.46 17.07
CA SER A 299 -18.61 2.64 18.36
C SER A 299 -18.59 1.35 19.17
N THR A 300 -18.88 0.22 18.53
CA THR A 300 -18.85 -1.10 19.19
C THR A 300 -17.43 -1.51 19.56
N ALA A 301 -16.42 -1.08 18.80
CA ALA A 301 -15.03 -1.41 19.08
C ALA A 301 -14.50 -0.80 20.40
N ALA A 302 -15.14 0.25 20.91
CA ALA A 302 -14.83 0.82 22.22
C ALA A 302 -15.19 -0.15 23.37
N ASP A 303 -16.21 -0.98 23.18
CA ASP A 303 -16.70 -1.93 24.21
C ASP A 303 -15.80 -3.17 24.34
N PHE A 304 -14.89 -3.40 23.40
CA PHE A 304 -14.00 -4.56 23.44
C PHE A 304 -13.04 -4.48 24.65
N ARG A 305 -13.10 -5.53 25.47
CA ARG A 305 -12.13 -5.72 26.56
C ARG A 305 -10.72 -6.03 26.03
N THR A 306 -10.64 -6.68 24.88
CA THR A 306 -9.39 -7.08 24.20
C THR A 306 -9.06 -6.19 23.01
N ARG A 307 -8.05 -6.54 22.20
CA ARG A 307 -7.71 -5.77 20.99
C ARG A 307 -8.82 -5.99 19.94
N PRO A 308 -9.51 -4.94 19.44
CA PRO A 308 -10.68 -5.12 18.56
C PRO A 308 -10.31 -5.61 17.16
N ALA A 309 -9.22 -5.08 16.59
CA ALA A 309 -8.88 -5.26 15.18
C ALA A 309 -8.81 -6.74 14.69
N PRO A 310 -8.20 -7.70 15.44
CA PRO A 310 -8.22 -9.10 15.05
C PRO A 310 -9.62 -9.72 15.01
N ALA A 311 -10.51 -9.33 15.93
CA ALA A 311 -11.89 -9.82 15.98
C ALA A 311 -12.71 -9.28 14.82
N ILE A 312 -12.58 -7.98 14.55
CA ILE A 312 -13.24 -7.30 13.43
C ILE A 312 -12.86 -7.97 12.10
N ARG A 313 -11.56 -8.21 11.86
CA ARG A 313 -11.12 -8.94 10.66
C ARG A 313 -11.62 -10.38 10.58
N ALA A 314 -11.74 -11.06 11.73
CA ALA A 314 -12.31 -12.41 11.75
C ALA A 314 -13.81 -12.39 11.40
N CYS A 315 -14.57 -11.40 11.87
CA CYS A 315 -15.97 -11.20 11.51
C CYS A 315 -16.12 -10.89 10.02
N ASP A 316 -15.28 -10.01 9.46
CA ASP A 316 -15.28 -9.70 8.03
C ASP A 316 -15.05 -10.95 7.17
N GLN A 317 -14.11 -11.81 7.57
CA GLN A 317 -13.81 -13.05 6.86
C GLN A 317 -14.91 -14.11 7.01
N ALA A 318 -15.61 -14.13 8.14
CA ALA A 318 -16.64 -15.12 8.43
C ALA A 318 -18.03 -14.74 7.91
N THR A 319 -18.23 -13.49 7.49
CA THR A 319 -19.55 -12.97 7.09
C THR A 319 -19.53 -12.37 5.70
N THR A 320 -20.69 -12.34 5.03
CA THR A 320 -20.82 -11.78 3.67
C THR A 320 -21.71 -10.55 3.62
N PHE A 321 -22.69 -10.46 4.52
CA PHE A 321 -23.64 -9.35 4.58
C PHE A 321 -23.29 -8.40 5.73
N SER A 322 -23.55 -7.10 5.54
CA SER A 322 -23.27 -6.09 6.56
C SER A 322 -24.07 -6.30 7.84
N SER A 323 -25.30 -6.84 7.75
CA SER A 323 -26.11 -7.23 8.91
C SER A 323 -25.41 -8.29 9.76
N ASP A 324 -24.86 -9.32 9.12
CA ASP A 324 -24.21 -10.45 9.79
C ASP A 324 -22.89 -10.01 10.41
N PHE A 325 -22.14 -9.15 9.71
CA PHE A 325 -20.94 -8.52 10.24
C PHE A 325 -21.24 -7.71 11.51
N ARG A 326 -22.29 -6.89 11.49
CA ARG A 326 -22.69 -6.09 12.67
C ARG A 326 -23.04 -6.98 13.86
N SER A 327 -23.83 -8.03 13.64
CA SER A 327 -24.16 -9.01 14.68
C SER A 327 -22.90 -9.68 15.23
N CYS A 328 -21.98 -10.11 14.36
CA CYS A 328 -20.71 -10.71 14.77
C CYS A 328 -19.87 -9.78 15.64
N VAL A 329 -19.67 -8.53 15.23
CA VAL A 329 -18.86 -7.55 15.97
C VAL A 329 -19.50 -7.22 17.32
N SER A 330 -20.82 -7.02 17.36
CA SER A 330 -21.57 -6.79 18.61
C SER A 330 -21.44 -7.97 19.58
N THR A 331 -21.63 -9.21 19.11
CA THR A 331 -21.44 -10.39 19.95
C THR A 331 -19.99 -10.52 20.41
N ALA A 332 -19.01 -10.33 19.51
CA ALA A 332 -17.58 -10.42 19.83
C ALA A 332 -17.12 -9.39 20.88
N ALA A 333 -17.74 -8.21 20.92
CA ALA A 333 -17.43 -7.19 21.93
C ALA A 333 -17.74 -7.65 23.36
N THR A 334 -18.69 -8.58 23.53
CA THR A 334 -19.10 -9.10 24.84
C THR A 334 -18.11 -10.10 25.43
N PHE A 335 -17.20 -10.66 24.62
CA PHE A 335 -16.28 -11.71 25.05
C PHE A 335 -15.27 -11.19 26.08
N ARG A 336 -15.04 -12.00 27.12
CA ARG A 336 -14.01 -11.72 28.15
C ARG A 336 -12.59 -11.95 27.63
N SER A 337 -12.43 -12.93 26.75
CA SER A 337 -11.16 -13.33 26.12
C SER A 337 -11.09 -12.86 24.67
N ALA A 338 -9.95 -13.07 23.99
CA ALA A 338 -9.79 -12.64 22.61
C ALA A 338 -10.69 -13.49 21.68
N PRO A 339 -11.70 -12.90 21.01
CA PRO A 339 -12.75 -13.68 20.34
C PRO A 339 -12.34 -14.21 18.95
N ALA A 340 -11.28 -13.68 18.34
CA ALA A 340 -10.89 -14.02 16.96
C ALA A 340 -10.69 -15.53 16.68
N PRO A 341 -10.10 -16.36 17.56
CA PRO A 341 -10.01 -17.81 17.35
C PRO A 341 -11.39 -18.48 17.33
N VAL A 342 -12.29 -18.09 18.23
CA VAL A 342 -13.67 -18.62 18.31
C VAL A 342 -14.44 -18.25 17.05
N ILE A 343 -14.35 -16.99 16.61
CA ILE A 343 -15.00 -16.52 15.38
C ILE A 343 -14.56 -17.36 14.18
N ARG A 344 -13.26 -17.61 14.03
CA ARG A 344 -12.75 -18.45 12.93
C ARG A 344 -13.21 -19.91 13.04
N ALA A 345 -13.24 -20.47 14.25
CA ALA A 345 -13.71 -21.83 14.47
C ALA A 345 -15.20 -21.98 14.10
N CYS A 346 -16.05 -21.04 14.52
CA CYS A 346 -17.46 -21.01 14.14
C CYS A 346 -17.63 -20.80 12.63
N GLY A 347 -16.89 -19.87 12.01
CA GLY A 347 -16.95 -19.62 10.57
C GLY A 347 -16.54 -20.83 9.73
N ASN A 348 -15.54 -21.58 10.18
CA ASN A 348 -15.09 -22.80 9.48
C ASN A 348 -16.03 -24.00 9.67
N SER A 349 -16.81 -24.01 10.76
CA SER A 349 -17.66 -25.14 11.14
C SER A 349 -19.11 -24.98 10.69
N THR A 350 -19.49 -23.81 10.18
CA THR A 350 -20.88 -23.48 9.82
C THR A 350 -20.96 -22.98 8.38
N ARG A 351 -22.12 -23.20 7.73
CA ARG A 351 -22.34 -22.79 6.34
C ARG A 351 -23.32 -21.62 6.19
N PHE A 352 -24.17 -21.41 7.18
CA PHE A 352 -25.20 -20.37 7.18
C PHE A 352 -24.92 -19.35 8.29
N SER A 353 -25.23 -18.07 8.02
CA SER A 353 -25.01 -16.99 8.99
C SER A 353 -25.80 -17.19 10.29
N SER A 354 -26.98 -17.82 10.22
CA SER A 354 -27.78 -18.16 11.41
C SER A 354 -27.15 -19.25 12.29
N ASP A 355 -26.44 -20.21 11.69
CA ASP A 355 -25.70 -21.25 12.44
C ASP A 355 -24.42 -20.68 13.02
N PHE A 356 -23.72 -19.86 12.24
CA PHE A 356 -22.55 -19.12 12.68
C PHE A 356 -22.86 -18.25 13.92
N GLN A 357 -23.94 -17.47 13.86
CA GLN A 357 -24.34 -16.61 14.97
C GLN A 357 -24.70 -17.42 16.21
N ARG A 358 -25.46 -18.52 16.06
CA ARG A 358 -25.75 -19.44 17.17
C ARG A 358 -24.48 -20.04 17.80
N CYS A 359 -23.49 -20.39 16.98
CA CYS A 359 -22.20 -20.89 17.45
C CYS A 359 -21.45 -19.83 18.27
N LEU A 360 -21.44 -18.58 17.80
CA LEU A 360 -20.82 -17.47 18.51
C LEU A 360 -21.51 -17.19 19.84
N ASP A 361 -22.84 -17.10 19.84
CA ASP A 361 -23.63 -16.81 21.04
C ASP A 361 -23.43 -17.90 22.11
N ALA A 362 -23.38 -19.17 21.70
CA ALA A 362 -23.10 -20.30 22.60
C ALA A 362 -21.67 -20.30 23.16
N SER A 363 -20.74 -19.59 22.52
CA SER A 363 -19.32 -19.56 22.89
C SER A 363 -18.94 -18.34 23.73
N GLY A 364 -19.85 -17.40 23.96
CA GLY A 364 -19.60 -16.08 24.57
C GLY A 364 -19.47 -16.04 26.10
N ALA A 365 -19.15 -17.15 26.77
CA ALA A 365 -19.02 -17.23 28.24
C ALA A 365 -17.72 -16.62 28.79
#